data_AF-A0A967YYZ8-F1
#
_entry.id   AF-A0A967YYZ8-F1
#
_cell.length_a   1.000
_cell.length_b   1.000
_cell.length_c   1.000
_cell.angle_alpha   90.00
_cell.angle_beta   90.00
_cell.angle_gamma   90.00
#
_symmetry.space_group_name_H-M   'P 1'
#
loop_
_entity.id
_entity.type
_entity.pdbx_description
1 polymer ?
#
loop_
_entity_poly.entity_id
_entity_poly.type
_entity_poly.pdbx_seq_one_letter_code
_entity_poly.pdbx_strand_id
1 'polypeptide(L)' 'GGKIRKGDWIEVGSMLGEVTDIYLRATKVRTRDNIEYLVPNSNIISNTMVNYSLSSPLIRIELPVGVS' A
#
# COMPACT_ATOMS: atom_id res chain seq x y z
N GLY A 1 15.69 -8.21 3.99
CA GLY A 1 14.96 -7.44 5.01
C GLY A 1 13.98 -6.47 4.38
N GLY A 2 12.97 -6.95 3.65
CA GLY A 2 11.90 -6.13 3.09
C GLY A 2 10.65 -6.98 3.08
N LYS A 3 9.71 -6.70 3.98
CA LYS A 3 8.46 -7.45 4.10
C LYS A 3 7.38 -6.62 3.41
N ILE A 4 7.32 -6.72 2.08
CA ILE A 4 6.14 -6.31 1.30
C ILE A 4 5.60 -7.59 0.69
N ARG A 5 4.30 -7.80 0.84
CA ARG A 5 3.60 -8.99 0.38
C ARG A 5 2.39 -8.58 -0.44
N LYS A 6 1.92 -9.51 -1.28
CA LYS A 6 0.63 -9.38 -1.93
C LYS A 6 -0.46 -9.26 -0.86
N GLY A 7 -1.35 -8.29 -1.01
CA GLY A 7 -2.41 -7.93 -0.06
C GLY A 7 -2.01 -6.87 0.96
N ASP A 8 -0.74 -6.45 1.02
CA ASP A 8 -0.35 -5.37 1.92
C ASP A 8 -0.89 -4.03 1.42
N TRP A 9 -1.44 -3.24 2.32
CA TRP A 9 -1.76 -1.84 2.06
C TRP A 9 -0.52 -0.99 2.29
N ILE A 10 -0.05 -0.35 1.23
CA ILE A 10 1.14 0.49 1.26
C ILE A 10 0.84 1.91 0.79
N GLU A 11 1.56 2.86 1.36
CA GLU A 11 1.62 4.23 0.89
C GLU A 11 3.05 4.56 0.45
N VAL A 12 3.18 4.97 -0.81
CA VAL A 12 4.45 5.39 -1.42
C VAL A 12 4.26 6.79 -1.98
N GLY A 13 4.97 7.77 -1.41
CA GLY A 13 4.77 9.18 -1.78
C GLY A 13 3.37 9.66 -1.36
N SER A 14 2.53 10.02 -2.34
CA SER A 14 1.13 10.43 -2.12
C SER A 14 0.10 9.38 -2.54
N MET A 15 0.56 8.15 -2.83
CA MET A 15 -0.28 7.08 -3.35
C MET A 15 -0.48 5.98 -2.31
N LEU A 16 -1.72 5.83 -1.85
CA LEU A 16 -2.15 4.72 -1.00
C LEU A 16 -2.85 3.65 -1.84
N GLY A 17 -2.42 2.39 -1.70
CA GLY A 17 -3.10 1.28 -2.36
C GLY A 17 -2.65 -0.10 -1.87
N GLU A 18 -3.33 -1.12 -2.37
CA GLU A 18 -3.07 -2.53 -2.07
C GLU A 18 -2.10 -3.14 -3.08
N VAL A 19 -1.12 -3.89 -2.60
CA VAL A 19 -0.21 -4.65 -3.46
C VAL A 19 -0.96 -5.83 -4.07
N THR A 20 -1.20 -5.76 -5.38
CA THR A 20 -1.89 -6.83 -6.11
C THR A 20 -0.94 -7.88 -6.65
N ASP A 21 0.27 -7.49 -7.08
CA ASP A 21 1.31 -8.41 -7.55
C ASP A 21 2.71 -7.83 -7.34
N ILE A 22 3.71 -8.69 -7.18
CA ILE A 22 5.11 -8.32 -7.01
C ILE A 22 5.94 -9.01 -8.11
N TYR A 23 6.63 -8.21 -8.91
CA TYR A 23 7.54 -8.67 -9.95
C TYR A 23 8.99 -8.39 -9.55
N LEU A 24 9.94 -8.94 -10.30
CA LEU A 24 11.38 -8.81 -10.03
C LEU A 24 11.84 -7.34 -9.98
N ARG A 25 11.28 -6.47 -10.83
CA ARG A 25 11.69 -5.05 -10.96
C ARG A 25 10.62 -4.04 -10.57
N ALA A 26 9.38 -4.47 -10.39
CA ALA A 26 8.27 -3.58 -10.09
C ALA A 26 7.20 -4.27 -9.25
N THR A 27 6.42 -3.49 -8.53
CA THR A 27 5.28 -3.93 -7.73
C THR A 27 4.02 -3.27 -8.28
N LYS A 28 2.97 -4.07 -8.45
CA LYS A 28 1.66 -3.61 -8.92
C LYS A 28 0.81 -3.24 -7.71
N VAL A 29 0.38 -1.98 -7.66
CA VAL A 29 -0.41 -1.43 -6.56
C VAL A 29 -1.74 -0.95 -7.12
N ARG A 30 -2.86 -1.29 -6.47
CA ARG A 30 -4.19 -0.84 -6.86
C ARG A 30 -4.76 0.09 -5.80
N THR A 31 -5.22 1.27 -6.21
CA THR A 31 -5.86 2.23 -5.30
C THR A 31 -7.33 1.87 -5.04
N ARG A 32 -7.94 2.55 -4.07
CA ARG A 32 -9.38 2.40 -3.76
C ARG A 32 -10.29 2.76 -4.94
N ASP A 33 -9.82 3.64 -5.81
CA ASP A 33 -10.52 4.05 -7.04
C ASP A 33 -10.31 3.06 -8.20
N ASN A 34 -9.78 1.86 -7.91
CA ASN A 34 -9.50 0.81 -8.87
C ASN A 34 -8.48 1.21 -9.96
N ILE A 35 -7.61 2.18 -9.66
CA ILE A 35 -6.50 2.58 -10.54
C ILE A 35 -5.28 1.69 -10.24
N GLU A 36 -4.68 1.15 -11.30
CA GLU A 36 -3.49 0.29 -11.18
C GLU A 36 -2.21 1.07 -11.48
N TYR A 37 -1.26 1.00 -10.55
CA TYR A 37 0.06 1.59 -10.65
C TYR A 37 1.14 0.52 -10.70
N LEU A 38 2.12 0.71 -11.56
CA LEU A 38 3.32 -0.11 -11.62
C LEU A 38 4.48 0.67 -11.01
N VAL A 39 4.86 0.32 -9.79
CA VAL A 39 5.89 1.03 -9.02
C VAL A 39 7.22 0.29 -9.13
N PRO A 40 8.29 0.90 -9.66
CA PRO A 40 9.61 0.27 -9.69
C PRO A 40 10.09 -0.07 -8.27
N ASN A 41 10.67 -1.25 -8.09
CA ASN A 41 11.17 -1.68 -6.77
C ASN A 41 12.27 -0.76 -6.24
N SER A 42 13.06 -0.12 -7.13
CA SER A 42 14.02 0.91 -6.75
C SER A 42 13.34 2.11 -6.07
N ASN A 43 12.18 2.56 -6.56
CA ASN A 43 11.43 3.65 -5.91
C ASN A 43 10.89 3.24 -4.54
N ILE A 44 10.49 1.98 -4.36
CA ILE A 44 9.99 1.46 -3.08
C ILE A 44 11.11 1.40 -2.03
N ILE A 45 12.32 1.05 -2.45
CA ILE A 45 13.47 0.91 -1.54
C ILE A 45 14.14 2.27 -1.29
N SER A 46 14.11 3.18 -2.27
CA SER A 46 14.73 4.51 -2.18
C SER A 46 13.88 5.55 -1.46
N ASN A 47 12.55 5.42 -1.46
CA ASN A 47 11.65 6.38 -0.82
C ASN A 47 11.08 5.82 0.48
N THR A 48 10.69 6.72 1.40
CA THR A 48 9.95 6.35 2.61
C THR A 48 8.59 5.77 2.22
N MET A 49 8.34 4.52 2.61
CA MET A 49 7.06 3.82 2.43
C MET A 49 6.44 3.52 3.79
N VAL A 50 5.12 3.67 3.90
CA VAL A 50 4.34 3.18 5.05
C VAL A 50 3.64 1.89 4.65
N ASN A 51 3.85 0.80 5.40
CA ASN A 51 3.09 -0.44 5.23
C ASN A 51 2.12 -0.60 6.40
N TYR A 52 0.83 -0.46 6.13
CA TYR A 52 -0.25 -0.53 7.11
C TYR A 52 -0.58 -1.95 7.55
N SER A 53 -0.15 -2.95 6.78
CA SER A 53 -0.45 -4.37 6.98
C SER A 53 0.75 -5.18 7.50
N LEU A 54 1.90 -4.53 7.74
CA LEU A 54 3.18 -5.19 8.02
C LEU A 54 3.16 -6.05 9.29
N SER A 55 2.58 -5.53 10.39
CA SER A 55 2.56 -6.22 11.69
C SER A 55 1.19 -6.82 12.02
N SER A 56 0.13 -6.33 11.41
CA SER A 56 -1.23 -6.80 11.60
C SER A 56 -2.04 -6.51 10.35
N PRO A 57 -2.90 -7.44 9.88
CA PRO A 57 -3.79 -7.18 8.75
C PRO A 57 -4.94 -6.21 9.11
N LEU A 58 -5.08 -5.85 10.39
CA LEU A 58 -6.11 -4.93 10.88
C LEU A 58 -5.76 -3.48 10.52
N ILE A 59 -6.49 -2.92 9.55
CA ILE A 59 -6.41 -1.51 9.18
C ILE A 59 -7.49 -0.75 9.98
N ARG A 60 -7.08 0.32 10.67
CA ARG A 60 -8.00 1.17 11.44
C ARG A 60 -8.72 2.16 10.51
N ILE A 61 -10.04 2.23 10.63
CA ILE A 61 -10.89 3.23 9.96
C ILE A 61 -11.54 4.07 11.07
N GLU A 62 -11.33 5.39 11.05
CA GLU A 62 -12.10 6.33 11.88
C GLU A 62 -13.35 6.75 11.11
N LEU A 63 -14.53 6.45 11.63
CA LEU A 63 -15.81 6.91 11.08
C LEU A 63 -16.45 7.88 12.09
N PRO A 64 -16.40 9.21 11.86
CA PRO A 64 -17.09 10.15 12.73
C PRO A 64 -18.60 10.00 12.52
N VAL A 65 -19.32 9.59 13.56
CA VAL A 65 -20.79 9.54 13.57
C VAL A 65 -21.32 10.70 14.40
N GLY A 66 -22.26 11.46 13.85
CA GLY A 66 -23.00 12.52 14.54
C GLY A 66 -24.48 12.19 14.55
N VAL A 67 -25.11 12.29 15.72
CA VAL A 67 -26.57 12.22 15.86
C VAL A 67 -27.12 13.64 15.99
N SER A 68 -28.25 13.91 15.34
CA SER A 68 -29.00 15.18 15.46
C SER A 68 -30.09 15.09 16.51
#